data_AF-A0A2L0BX50-F1
#
_entry.id   AF-A0A2L0BX50-F1
#
_cell.length_a   1.000
_cell.length_b   1.000
_cell.length_c   1.000
_cell.angle_alpha   90.00
_cell.angle_beta   90.00
_cell.angle_gamma   90.00
#
_symmetry.space_group_name_H-M   'P 1'
#
loop_
_entity.id
_entity.type
_entity.pdbx_description
1 polymer ?
#
loop_
_entity_poly.entity_id
_entity_poly.type
_entity_poly.pdbx_seq_one_letter_code
_entity_poly.pdbx_strand_id
1 'polypeptide(L)'
;VALKTFFFPIIVLILWWFWRRVHMLSRTPALLEYMLLALGSTLAFLDLPLEYLTLWFNMPYMLLLSDIRQGVFYAMLLSFWLVFAGEHMLIQDNGEKNTLKMYWKHLSTIVIGCLSLLIFDLCERGIQLINPFYSIWVTRIGANLALSFIILAGISASMYFVFLCFMIWKVFKNISIKRSVLPNMSQARRLHYEGIIYRFNFLMLATVVCAAVTVVSFILSQVAEGQNKWDENMDLDLSSALH
;
A
#
# COMPACT_ATOMS: atom_id res chain seq x y z
N VAL A 1 -1.07 16.92 12.21
CA VAL A 1 -2.06 16.36 13.17
C VAL A 1 -3.50 16.78 12.86
N ALA A 2 -3.78 18.07 12.59
CA ALA A 2 -5.13 18.53 12.23
C ALA A 2 -5.74 17.76 11.03
N LEU A 3 -4.93 17.52 9.99
CA LEU A 3 -5.35 16.77 8.80
C LEU A 3 -5.77 15.33 9.13
N LYS A 4 -4.95 14.58 9.87
CA LYS A 4 -5.27 13.24 10.38
C LYS A 4 -6.59 13.21 11.18
N THR A 5 -6.79 14.20 12.04
CA THR A 5 -7.98 14.34 12.90
C THR A 5 -9.25 14.59 12.10
N PHE A 6 -9.13 15.31 10.98
CA PHE A 6 -10.24 15.57 10.08
C PHE A 6 -10.59 14.34 9.23
N PHE A 7 -9.60 13.66 8.67
CA PHE A 7 -9.81 12.52 7.77
C PHE A 7 -10.20 11.23 8.51
N PHE A 8 -9.67 10.99 9.71
CA PHE A 8 -9.98 9.80 10.51
C PHE A 8 -11.48 9.51 10.66
N PRO A 9 -12.33 10.42 11.18
CA PRO A 9 -13.75 10.14 11.34
C PRO A 9 -14.44 9.93 9.99
N ILE A 10 -14.02 10.63 8.93
CA ILE A 10 -14.57 10.48 7.58
C ILE A 10 -14.30 9.05 7.06
N ILE A 11 -13.06 8.57 7.19
CA ILE A 11 -12.66 7.23 6.75
C ILE A 11 -13.45 6.16 7.54
N VAL A 12 -13.57 6.31 8.85
CA VAL A 12 -14.33 5.38 9.70
C VAL A 12 -15.81 5.33 9.28
N LEU A 13 -16.41 6.49 8.98
CA LEU A 13 -17.80 6.57 8.54
C LEU A 13 -18.00 5.90 7.18
N ILE A 14 -17.08 6.12 6.24
CA ILE A 14 -17.10 5.47 4.92
C ILE A 14 -16.94 3.96 5.05
N LEU A 15 -16.03 3.47 5.90
CA LEU A 15 -15.84 2.04 6.17
C LEU A 15 -17.09 1.40 6.76
N TRP A 16 -17.67 2.03 7.77
CA TRP A 16 -18.90 1.55 8.40
C TRP A 16 -20.06 1.50 7.39
N TRP A 17 -20.21 2.55 6.57
CA TRP A 17 -21.20 2.60 5.52
C TRP A 17 -20.97 1.51 4.46
N PHE A 18 -19.73 1.34 4.00
CA PHE A 18 -19.35 0.32 3.03
C PHE A 18 -19.67 -1.08 3.54
N TRP A 19 -19.28 -1.39 4.78
CA TRP A 19 -19.54 -2.70 5.39
C TRP A 19 -21.02 -2.99 5.58
N ARG A 20 -21.78 -1.99 6.03
CA ARG A 20 -23.24 -2.08 6.14
C ARG A 20 -23.88 -2.37 4.78
N ARG A 21 -23.43 -1.71 3.71
CA ARG A 21 -23.93 -1.93 2.35
C ARG A 21 -23.61 -3.33 1.86
N VAL A 22 -22.41 -3.85 2.12
CA VAL A 22 -22.03 -5.22 1.76
C VAL A 22 -22.94 -6.24 2.47
N HIS A 23 -23.26 -6.05 3.75
CA HIS A 23 -24.14 -6.95 4.51
C HIS A 23 -25.61 -6.92 4.10
N MET A 24 -26.05 -5.84 3.44
CA MET A 24 -27.42 -5.75 2.89
C MET A 24 -27.62 -6.60 1.63
N LEU A 25 -26.55 -7.06 0.98
CA LEU A 25 -26.65 -7.95 -0.17
C LEU A 25 -26.85 -9.39 0.30
N SER A 26 -27.71 -10.14 -0.41
CA SER A 26 -28.01 -11.55 -0.11
C SER A 26 -26.89 -12.55 -0.49
N ARG A 27 -25.67 -12.07 -0.72
CA ARG A 27 -24.51 -12.88 -1.16
C ARG A 27 -23.40 -12.84 -0.11
N THR A 28 -22.55 -13.86 -0.08
CA THR A 28 -21.33 -13.82 0.72
C THR A 28 -20.37 -12.74 0.18
N PRO A 29 -19.72 -11.93 1.04
CA PRO A 29 -18.82 -10.89 0.59
C PRO A 29 -17.67 -11.45 -0.24
N ALA A 30 -17.28 -10.73 -1.29
CA ALA A 30 -16.20 -11.14 -2.18
C ALA A 30 -14.83 -10.92 -1.53
N LEU A 31 -13.79 -11.64 -1.97
CA LEU A 31 -12.43 -11.46 -1.45
C LEU A 31 -11.96 -10.00 -1.59
N LEU A 32 -12.28 -9.35 -2.72
CA LEU A 32 -11.97 -7.93 -2.93
C LEU A 32 -12.64 -7.00 -1.91
N GLU A 33 -13.87 -7.30 -1.48
CA GLU A 33 -14.58 -6.48 -0.49
C GLU A 33 -13.90 -6.60 0.88
N TYR A 34 -13.44 -7.80 1.25
CA TYR A 34 -12.63 -7.99 2.47
C TYR A 34 -11.28 -7.27 2.40
N MET A 35 -10.58 -7.35 1.26
CA MET A 35 -9.29 -6.67 1.08
C MET A 35 -9.45 -5.14 1.11
N LEU A 36 -10.52 -4.59 0.52
CA LEU A 36 -10.84 -3.17 0.59
C LEU A 36 -11.15 -2.72 2.03
N LEU A 37 -11.91 -3.53 2.78
CA LEU A 37 -12.17 -3.24 4.19
C LEU A 37 -10.87 -3.26 5.01
N ALA A 38 -10.01 -4.25 4.78
CA ALA A 38 -8.73 -4.35 5.46
C ALA A 38 -7.81 -3.16 5.14
N LEU A 39 -7.73 -2.75 3.86
CA LEU A 39 -6.96 -1.59 3.41
C LEU A 39 -7.48 -0.28 4.03
N GLY A 40 -8.80 -0.07 4.03
CA GLY A 40 -9.36 1.11 4.67
C GLY A 40 -9.18 1.09 6.19
N SER A 41 -9.23 -0.09 6.81
CA SER A 41 -8.97 -0.24 8.25
C SER A 41 -7.52 0.11 8.61
N THR A 42 -6.54 -0.30 7.79
CA THR A 42 -5.14 0.10 8.00
C THR A 42 -4.90 1.58 7.71
N LEU A 43 -5.61 2.17 6.75
CA LEU A 43 -5.60 3.62 6.53
C LEU A 43 -6.18 4.38 7.73
N ALA A 44 -7.33 3.95 8.26
CA ALA A 44 -7.90 4.51 9.49
C ALA A 44 -6.93 4.36 10.67
N PHE A 45 -6.24 3.22 10.77
CA PHE A 45 -5.21 3.01 11.78
C PHE A 45 -4.00 3.93 11.58
N LEU A 46 -3.65 4.33 10.35
CA LEU A 46 -2.58 5.29 10.05
C LEU A 46 -2.96 6.74 10.35
N ASP A 47 -4.23 7.10 10.16
CA ASP A 47 -4.76 8.44 10.42
C ASP A 47 -5.26 8.66 11.85
N LEU A 48 -5.23 7.64 12.70
CA LEU A 48 -5.58 7.78 14.11
C LEU A 48 -4.68 8.85 14.76
N PRO A 49 -5.23 9.94 15.35
CA PRO A 49 -4.44 11.06 15.85
C PRO A 49 -3.83 10.77 17.23
N LEU A 50 -3.04 9.71 17.32
CA LEU A 50 -2.31 9.29 18.54
C LEU A 50 -1.31 10.36 19.00
N GLU A 51 -0.87 11.22 18.09
CA GLU A 51 0.06 12.32 18.35
C GLU A 51 -0.50 13.29 19.39
N TYR A 52 -1.83 13.42 19.57
CA TYR A 52 -2.35 14.25 20.66
C TYR A 52 -2.03 13.71 22.05
N LEU A 53 -1.86 12.40 22.20
CA LEU A 53 -1.51 11.80 23.48
C LEU A 53 -0.11 12.22 23.93
N THR A 54 0.78 12.59 22.99
CA THR A 54 2.15 13.03 23.34
C THR A 54 2.19 14.38 24.04
N LEU A 55 1.12 15.19 23.92
CA LEU A 55 0.99 16.44 24.67
C LEU A 55 0.80 16.20 26.17
N TRP A 56 0.24 15.04 26.54
CA TRP A 56 -0.13 14.73 27.93
C TRP A 56 0.80 13.69 28.54
N PHE A 57 1.32 12.78 27.71
CA PHE A 57 2.22 11.71 28.12
C PHE A 57 3.51 11.74 27.30
N ASN A 58 4.65 11.60 27.95
CA ASN A 58 5.91 11.45 27.24
C ASN A 58 5.99 10.05 26.58
N MET A 59 5.82 9.99 25.26
CA MET A 59 5.82 8.74 24.48
C MET A 59 7.04 8.68 23.55
N PRO A 60 8.21 8.23 24.03
CA PRO A 60 9.44 8.17 23.21
C PRO A 60 9.32 7.18 22.02
N TYR A 61 8.41 6.21 22.10
CA TYR A 61 8.17 5.20 21.05
C TYR A 61 7.31 5.69 19.88
N MET A 62 6.94 6.97 19.84
CA MET A 62 6.00 7.49 18.84
C MET A 62 6.52 7.37 17.40
N LEU A 63 7.83 7.57 17.17
CA LEU A 63 8.43 7.40 15.85
C LEU A 63 8.30 5.94 15.38
N LEU A 64 8.77 4.99 16.21
CA LEU A 64 8.69 3.56 15.91
C LEU A 64 7.24 3.12 15.65
N LEU A 65 6.29 3.60 16.44
CA LEU A 65 4.87 3.30 16.25
C LEU A 65 4.35 3.86 14.91
N SER A 66 4.78 5.06 14.51
CA SER A 66 4.43 5.65 13.22
C SER A 66 4.98 4.82 12.06
N ASP A 67 6.23 4.35 12.14
CA ASP A 67 6.83 3.52 11.09
C ASP A 67 6.11 2.18 10.97
N ILE A 68 5.77 1.53 12.10
CA ILE A 68 5.01 0.28 12.11
C ILE A 68 3.65 0.48 11.45
N ARG A 69 2.94 1.58 11.77
CA ARG A 69 1.63 1.90 11.17
C ARG A 69 1.74 2.08 9.66
N GLN A 70 2.75 2.81 9.20
CA GLN A 70 3.02 3.00 7.77
C GLN A 70 3.40 1.68 7.08
N GLY A 71 4.26 0.88 7.69
CA GLY A 71 4.66 -0.43 7.19
C GLY A 71 3.48 -1.38 7.04
N VAL A 72 2.57 -1.43 8.01
CA VAL A 72 1.32 -2.21 7.94
C VAL A 72 0.41 -1.73 6.81
N PHE A 73 0.27 -0.41 6.64
CA PHE A 73 -0.51 0.16 5.53
C PHE A 73 0.08 -0.22 4.18
N TYR A 74 1.39 -0.06 3.97
CA TYR A 74 2.05 -0.42 2.72
C TYR A 74 1.97 -1.93 2.44
N ALA A 75 2.17 -2.78 3.45
CA ALA A 75 2.01 -4.23 3.31
C ALA A 75 0.60 -4.60 2.81
N MET A 76 -0.44 -3.98 3.38
CA MET A 76 -1.82 -4.20 2.95
C MET A 76 -2.12 -3.63 1.57
N LEU A 77 -1.56 -2.48 1.22
CA LEU A 77 -1.70 -1.87 -0.11
C LEU A 77 -1.09 -2.75 -1.20
N LEU A 78 0.14 -3.24 -1.00
CA LEU A 78 0.80 -4.15 -1.93
C LEU A 78 0.03 -5.48 -2.03
N SER A 79 -0.45 -6.01 -0.91
CA SER A 79 -1.28 -7.20 -0.88
C SER A 79 -2.60 -7.02 -1.66
N PHE A 80 -3.25 -5.86 -1.50
CA PHE A 80 -4.45 -5.49 -2.24
C PHE A 80 -4.19 -5.48 -3.75
N TRP A 81 -3.12 -4.84 -4.22
CA TRP A 81 -2.79 -4.79 -5.65
C TRP A 81 -2.57 -6.16 -6.27
N LEU A 82 -1.88 -7.04 -5.55
CA LEU A 82 -1.63 -8.39 -6.02
C LEU A 82 -2.92 -9.20 -6.13
N VAL A 83 -3.75 -9.18 -5.07
CA VAL A 83 -5.04 -9.88 -5.07
C VAL A 83 -5.97 -9.27 -6.13
N PHE A 84 -5.98 -7.95 -6.29
CA PHE A 84 -6.77 -7.27 -7.30
C PHE A 84 -6.39 -7.67 -8.73
N ALA A 85 -5.10 -7.64 -9.06
CA ALA A 85 -4.62 -8.12 -10.35
C ALA A 85 -4.95 -9.61 -10.57
N GLY A 86 -4.87 -10.42 -9.52
CA GLY A 86 -5.14 -11.85 -9.55
C GLY A 86 -6.60 -12.19 -9.81
N GLU A 87 -7.51 -11.56 -9.09
CA GLU A 87 -8.96 -11.78 -9.22
C GLU A 87 -9.41 -11.47 -10.66
N HIS A 88 -8.96 -10.34 -11.20
CA HIS A 88 -9.28 -9.94 -12.57
C HIS A 88 -8.66 -10.86 -13.65
N MET A 89 -7.62 -11.63 -13.29
CA MET A 89 -7.04 -12.65 -14.16
C MET A 89 -7.86 -13.96 -14.14
N LEU A 90 -8.39 -14.37 -12.98
CA LEU A 90 -9.06 -15.67 -12.78
C LEU A 90 -10.55 -15.66 -13.11
N ILE A 91 -11.21 -14.51 -13.00
CA ILE A 91 -12.60 -14.30 -13.47
C ILE A 91 -12.75 -14.72 -14.95
N GLN A 92 -11.64 -14.84 -15.69
CA GLN A 92 -11.62 -15.25 -17.10
C GLN A 92 -11.41 -16.74 -17.35
N ASP A 93 -10.83 -17.51 -16.41
CA ASP A 93 -10.33 -18.86 -16.69
C ASP A 93 -10.98 -20.01 -15.89
N ASN A 94 -11.60 -19.80 -14.72
CA ASN A 94 -12.44 -20.83 -14.08
C ASN A 94 -13.28 -20.26 -12.92
N GLY A 95 -14.54 -20.71 -12.80
CA GLY A 95 -15.50 -20.28 -11.77
C GLY A 95 -15.24 -20.82 -10.35
N GLU A 96 -13.99 -21.13 -10.00
CA GLU A 96 -13.64 -21.57 -8.65
C GLU A 96 -13.63 -20.39 -7.67
N LYS A 97 -14.07 -20.65 -6.44
CA LYS A 97 -14.10 -19.62 -5.39
C LYS A 97 -12.66 -19.25 -5.03
N ASN A 98 -12.30 -18.01 -5.30
CA ASN A 98 -10.96 -17.52 -4.98
C ASN A 98 -10.73 -17.52 -3.46
N THR A 99 -9.67 -18.19 -3.05
CA THR A 99 -9.23 -18.22 -1.64
C THR A 99 -7.84 -17.59 -1.55
N LEU A 100 -7.57 -16.89 -0.44
CA LEU A 100 -6.24 -16.32 -0.15
C LEU A 100 -5.11 -17.36 -0.24
N LYS A 101 -5.42 -18.64 -0.02
CA LYS A 101 -4.46 -19.74 -0.12
C LYS A 101 -3.80 -19.83 -1.49
N MET A 102 -4.50 -19.48 -2.57
CA MET A 102 -3.93 -19.53 -3.92
C MET A 102 -2.85 -18.47 -4.15
N TYR A 103 -2.95 -17.33 -3.44
CA TYR A 103 -1.99 -16.24 -3.50
C TYR A 103 -0.89 -16.33 -2.43
N TRP A 104 -0.94 -17.32 -1.53
CA TRP A 104 -0.08 -17.39 -0.36
C TRP A 104 1.42 -17.32 -0.69
N LYS A 105 1.85 -17.96 -1.77
CA LYS A 105 3.27 -17.94 -2.21
C LYS A 105 3.74 -16.55 -2.61
N HIS A 106 2.86 -15.73 -3.17
CA HIS A 106 3.21 -14.36 -3.57
C HIS A 106 3.04 -13.38 -2.41
N LEU A 107 2.03 -13.59 -1.58
CA LEU A 107 1.81 -12.84 -0.35
C LEU A 107 2.98 -13.05 0.63
N SER A 108 3.54 -14.26 0.72
CA SER A 108 4.69 -14.55 1.58
C SER A 108 5.91 -13.70 1.21
N THR A 109 6.12 -13.39 -0.07
CA THR A 109 7.23 -12.51 -0.49
C THR A 109 7.09 -11.11 0.09
N ILE A 110 5.87 -10.56 0.09
CA ILE A 110 5.56 -9.25 0.69
C ILE A 110 5.79 -9.31 2.20
N VAL A 111 5.25 -10.34 2.86
CA VAL A 111 5.37 -10.51 4.32
C VAL A 111 6.83 -10.64 4.74
N ILE A 112 7.65 -11.41 4.01
CA ILE A 112 9.08 -11.55 4.30
C ILE A 112 9.81 -10.20 4.16
N GLY A 113 9.51 -9.43 3.10
CA GLY A 113 10.08 -8.09 2.91
C GLY A 113 9.71 -7.12 4.03
N CYS A 114 8.43 -7.02 4.35
CA CYS A 114 7.93 -6.16 5.43
C CYS A 114 8.46 -6.60 6.80
N LEU A 115 8.53 -7.90 7.07
CA LEU A 115 9.10 -8.42 8.32
C LEU A 115 10.59 -8.10 8.44
N SER A 116 11.34 -8.16 7.33
CA SER A 116 12.76 -7.82 7.32
C SER A 116 12.98 -6.34 7.65
N LEU A 117 12.18 -5.44 7.06
CA LEU A 117 12.22 -4.01 7.38
C LEU A 117 11.76 -3.73 8.81
N LEU A 118 10.73 -4.43 9.30
CA LEU A 118 10.25 -4.29 10.67
C LEU A 118 11.34 -4.70 11.68
N ILE A 119 12.05 -5.81 11.44
CA ILE A 119 13.17 -6.22 12.30
C ILE A 119 14.29 -5.18 12.26
N PHE A 120 14.60 -4.63 11.08
CA PHE A 120 15.57 -3.55 10.96
C PHE A 120 15.17 -2.32 11.79
N ASP A 121 13.92 -1.84 11.66
CA ASP A 121 13.41 -0.69 12.41
C ASP A 121 13.40 -0.95 13.93
N LEU A 122 13.04 -2.17 14.36
CA LEU A 122 13.09 -2.55 15.78
C LEU A 122 14.53 -2.58 16.32
N CYS A 123 15.49 -3.04 15.51
CA CYS A 123 16.90 -3.06 15.90
C CYS A 123 17.50 -1.65 15.95
N GLU A 124 17.13 -0.75 15.03
CA GLU A 124 17.65 0.62 15.00
C GLU A 124 16.87 1.53 15.95
N ARG A 125 15.60 1.79 15.66
CA ARG A 125 14.75 2.74 16.39
C ARG A 125 14.25 2.18 17.72
N GLY A 126 14.09 0.86 17.84
CA GLY A 126 13.69 0.24 19.11
C GLY A 126 14.76 0.34 20.19
N ILE A 127 16.05 0.16 19.84
CA ILE A 127 17.16 0.32 20.79
C ILE A 127 17.39 1.80 21.13
N GLN A 128 17.13 2.71 20.18
CA GLN A 128 17.21 4.16 20.40
C GLN A 128 16.27 4.67 21.51
N LEU A 129 15.23 3.91 21.88
CA LEU A 129 14.37 4.24 23.02
C LEU A 129 15.07 4.19 24.37
N ILE A 130 16.07 3.30 24.49
CA ILE A 130 16.87 3.15 25.72
C ILE A 130 18.13 3.99 25.62
N ASN A 131 18.77 3.99 24.44
CA ASN A 131 19.99 4.74 24.20
C ASN A 131 19.88 5.58 22.92
N PRO A 132 19.61 6.90 23.02
CA PRO A 132 19.41 7.77 21.86
C PRO A 132 20.68 7.93 20.99
N PHE A 133 21.86 7.57 21.51
CA PHE A 133 23.11 7.59 20.76
C PHE A 133 23.44 6.24 20.09
N TYR A 134 22.55 5.25 20.23
CA TYR A 134 22.72 3.97 19.57
C TYR A 134 22.56 4.10 18.05
N SER A 135 23.50 3.52 17.32
CA SER A 135 23.42 3.35 15.88
C SER A 135 23.95 1.96 15.51
N ILE A 136 23.10 1.18 14.84
CA ILE A 136 23.42 -0.19 14.40
C ILE A 136 24.66 -0.22 13.47
N TRP A 137 24.89 0.89 12.77
CA TRP A 137 25.97 1.09 11.79
C TRP A 137 27.36 1.20 12.42
N VAL A 138 27.46 1.51 13.71
CA VAL A 138 28.76 1.69 14.39
C VAL A 138 29.45 0.33 14.62
N THR A 139 28.68 -0.71 14.91
CA THR A 139 29.22 -2.06 15.12
C THR A 139 29.31 -2.84 13.82
N ARG A 140 30.45 -3.50 13.55
CA ARG A 140 30.63 -4.34 12.36
C ARG A 140 29.57 -5.45 12.21
N ILE A 141 29.20 -6.09 13.32
CA ILE A 141 28.17 -7.14 13.31
C ILE A 141 26.79 -6.53 13.03
N GLY A 142 26.45 -5.41 13.69
CA GLY A 142 25.19 -4.70 13.48
C GLY A 142 25.04 -4.19 12.04
N ALA A 143 26.06 -3.55 11.49
CA ALA A 143 26.06 -3.04 10.12
C ALA A 143 25.84 -4.15 9.07
N ASN A 144 26.51 -5.29 9.23
CA ASN A 144 26.31 -6.44 8.34
C ASN A 144 24.89 -7.02 8.45
N LEU A 145 24.33 -7.07 9.66
CA LEU A 145 22.97 -7.53 9.90
C LEU A 145 21.94 -6.57 9.28
N ALA A 146 22.11 -5.26 9.50
CA ALA A 146 21.28 -4.20 8.93
C ALA A 146 21.27 -4.25 7.40
N LEU A 147 22.46 -4.31 6.79
CA LEU A 147 22.59 -4.44 5.34
C LEU A 147 21.91 -5.71 4.82
N SER A 148 22.03 -6.84 5.54
CA SER A 148 21.38 -8.09 5.16
C SER A 148 19.86 -7.96 5.12
N PHE A 149 19.24 -7.30 6.11
CA PHE A 149 17.79 -7.05 6.10
C PHE A 149 17.34 -6.11 5.00
N ILE A 150 18.10 -5.04 4.74
CA ILE A 150 17.81 -4.08 3.66
C ILE A 150 17.93 -4.77 2.30
N ILE A 151 18.97 -5.57 2.07
CA ILE A 151 19.16 -6.31 0.83
C ILE A 151 18.04 -7.35 0.64
N LEU A 152 17.67 -8.08 1.69
CA LEU A 152 16.58 -9.06 1.64
C LEU A 152 15.24 -8.38 1.30
N ALA A 153 14.95 -7.24 1.92
CA ALA A 153 13.78 -6.43 1.61
C ALA A 153 13.82 -5.94 0.16
N GLY A 154 14.96 -5.44 -0.33
CA GLY A 154 15.13 -4.98 -1.72
C GLY A 154 14.91 -6.10 -2.75
N ILE A 155 15.43 -7.30 -2.51
CA ILE A 155 15.22 -8.47 -3.37
C ILE A 155 13.73 -8.85 -3.38
N SER A 156 13.08 -8.89 -2.21
CA SER A 156 11.66 -9.22 -2.11
C SER A 156 10.76 -8.20 -2.83
N ALA A 157 11.05 -6.90 -2.70
CA ALA A 157 10.35 -5.83 -3.38
C ALA A 157 10.54 -5.90 -4.90
N SER A 158 11.76 -6.20 -5.37
CA SER A 158 12.07 -6.36 -6.79
C SER A 158 11.31 -7.56 -7.40
N MET A 159 11.31 -8.70 -6.70
CA MET A 159 10.56 -9.89 -7.11
C MET A 159 9.06 -9.62 -7.18
N TYR A 160 8.52 -8.92 -6.18
CA TYR A 160 7.12 -8.48 -6.16
C TYR A 160 6.80 -7.56 -7.36
N PHE A 161 7.64 -6.57 -7.64
CA PHE A 161 7.41 -5.61 -8.71
C PHE A 161 7.38 -6.27 -10.08
N VAL A 162 8.37 -7.12 -10.39
CA VAL A 162 8.41 -7.89 -11.64
C VAL A 162 7.17 -8.76 -11.80
N PHE A 163 6.76 -9.43 -10.72
CA PHE A 163 5.56 -10.27 -10.72
C PHE A 163 4.28 -9.46 -10.95
N LEU A 164 4.13 -8.32 -10.27
CA LEU A 164 2.98 -7.43 -10.45
C LEU A 164 2.89 -6.91 -11.88
N CYS A 165 4.01 -6.46 -12.46
CA CYS A 165 4.08 -6.03 -13.86
C CYS A 165 3.69 -7.15 -14.83
N PHE A 166 4.16 -8.38 -14.59
CA PHE A 166 3.77 -9.54 -15.39
C PHE A 166 2.26 -9.82 -15.31
N MET A 167 1.68 -9.80 -14.11
CA MET A 167 0.24 -10.00 -13.92
C MET A 167 -0.58 -8.92 -14.63
N ILE A 168 -0.22 -7.64 -14.44
CA ILE A 168 -0.89 -6.52 -15.09
C ILE A 168 -0.83 -6.66 -16.61
N TRP A 169 0.34 -6.97 -17.16
CA TRP A 169 0.50 -7.19 -18.60
C TRP A 169 -0.39 -8.33 -19.10
N LYS A 170 -0.44 -9.44 -18.37
CA LYS A 170 -1.29 -10.59 -18.70
C LYS A 170 -2.78 -10.23 -18.65
N VAL A 171 -3.22 -9.45 -17.65
CA VAL A 171 -4.61 -8.96 -17.57
C VAL A 171 -4.94 -8.08 -18.77
N PHE A 172 -4.06 -7.14 -19.16
CA PHE A 172 -4.26 -6.31 -20.35
C PHE A 172 -4.33 -7.14 -21.64
N LYS A 173 -3.45 -8.13 -21.79
CA LYS A 173 -3.46 -9.04 -22.94
C LYS A 173 -4.77 -9.82 -23.02
N ASN A 174 -5.24 -10.38 -21.90
CA ASN A 174 -6.50 -11.12 -21.87
C ASN A 174 -7.71 -10.23 -22.14
N ILE A 175 -7.74 -9.02 -21.59
CA ILE A 175 -8.79 -8.03 -21.87
C ILE A 175 -8.83 -7.71 -23.38
N SER A 176 -7.66 -7.50 -24.00
CA SER A 176 -7.55 -7.23 -25.43
C SER A 176 -8.14 -8.38 -26.27
N ILE A 177 -7.80 -9.63 -25.94
CA ILE A 177 -8.33 -10.83 -26.60
C ILE A 177 -9.84 -10.96 -26.38
N LYS A 178 -10.35 -10.75 -25.16
CA LYS A 178 -11.80 -10.84 -24.89
C LYS A 178 -12.58 -9.71 -25.60
N ARG A 179 -11.96 -8.54 -25.78
CA ARG A 179 -12.56 -7.39 -26.49
C ARG A 179 -12.84 -7.68 -27.96
N SER A 180 -12.05 -8.53 -28.61
CA SER A 180 -12.34 -8.94 -30.00
C SER A 180 -13.50 -9.93 -30.13
N VAL A 181 -13.82 -10.68 -29.06
CA VAL A 181 -14.90 -11.70 -29.05
C VAL A 181 -16.21 -11.15 -28.44
N LEU A 182 -16.14 -10.03 -27.73
CA LEU A 182 -17.28 -9.31 -27.14
C LEU A 182 -18.48 -9.03 -28.09
N PRO A 183 -18.31 -8.69 -29.39
CA PRO A 183 -19.47 -8.46 -30.28
C PRO A 183 -20.28 -9.72 -30.59
N ASN A 184 -19.73 -10.92 -30.34
CA ASN A 184 -20.41 -12.20 -30.60
C ASN A 184 -21.17 -12.74 -29.37
N MET A 185 -21.26 -11.97 -28.28
CA MET A 185 -21.93 -12.38 -27.03
C MET A 185 -23.32 -11.75 -26.89
N SER A 186 -24.18 -12.37 -26.06
CA SER A 186 -25.48 -11.79 -25.71
C SER A 186 -25.32 -10.44 -24.99
N GLN A 187 -26.25 -9.51 -25.24
CA GLN A 187 -26.17 -8.12 -24.77
C GLN A 187 -25.99 -8.00 -23.25
N ALA A 188 -26.72 -8.82 -22.46
CA ALA A 188 -26.62 -8.82 -21.00
C ALA A 188 -25.23 -9.26 -20.51
N ARG A 189 -24.60 -10.25 -21.16
CA ARG A 189 -23.26 -10.74 -20.82
C ARG A 189 -22.20 -9.72 -21.23
N ARG A 190 -22.37 -9.10 -22.40
CA ARG A 190 -21.50 -8.02 -22.89
C ARG A 190 -21.42 -6.85 -21.91
N LEU A 191 -22.57 -6.32 -21.48
CA LEU A 191 -22.64 -5.21 -20.52
C LEU A 191 -21.96 -5.54 -19.18
N HIS A 192 -22.13 -6.77 -18.68
CA HIS A 192 -21.47 -7.22 -17.46
C HIS A 192 -19.94 -7.21 -17.59
N TYR A 193 -19.39 -7.77 -18.67
CA TYR A 193 -17.95 -7.79 -18.92
C TYR A 193 -17.37 -6.40 -19.22
N GLU A 194 -18.06 -5.57 -20.00
CA GLU A 194 -17.67 -4.18 -20.24
C GLU A 194 -17.59 -3.40 -18.92
N GLY A 195 -18.55 -3.62 -18.01
CA GLY A 195 -18.52 -3.03 -16.67
C GLY A 195 -17.32 -3.47 -15.82
N ILE A 196 -16.96 -4.77 -15.86
CA ILE A 196 -15.77 -5.29 -15.16
C ILE A 196 -14.49 -4.67 -15.72
N ILE A 197 -14.35 -4.63 -17.05
CA ILE A 197 -13.17 -4.07 -17.74
C ILE A 197 -13.04 -2.58 -17.44
N TYR A 198 -14.15 -1.83 -17.46
CA TYR A 198 -14.16 -0.41 -17.16
C TYR A 198 -13.69 -0.13 -15.73
N ARG A 199 -14.23 -0.85 -14.73
CA ARG A 199 -13.82 -0.71 -13.32
C ARG A 199 -12.33 -0.99 -13.13
N PHE A 200 -11.84 -2.04 -13.77
CA PHE A 200 -10.42 -2.38 -13.75
C PHE A 200 -9.55 -1.26 -14.31
N ASN A 201 -9.85 -0.80 -15.53
CA ASN A 201 -9.10 0.26 -16.19
C ASN A 201 -9.14 1.59 -15.42
N PHE A 202 -10.30 1.95 -14.87
CA PHE A 202 -10.46 3.14 -14.06
C PHE A 202 -9.56 3.10 -12.82
N LEU A 203 -9.60 2.00 -12.07
CA LEU A 203 -8.79 1.87 -10.85
C LEU A 203 -7.29 1.84 -11.17
N MET A 204 -6.90 1.12 -12.23
CA MET A 204 -5.52 1.04 -12.69
C MET A 204 -4.99 2.43 -13.08
N LEU A 205 -5.74 3.18 -13.90
CA LEU A 205 -5.36 4.52 -14.32
C LEU A 205 -5.21 5.46 -13.12
N ALA A 206 -6.19 5.48 -12.22
CA ALA A 206 -6.14 6.31 -11.01
C ALA A 206 -4.90 6.01 -10.18
N THR A 207 -4.47 4.75 -10.13
CA THR A 207 -3.32 4.31 -9.35
C THR A 207 -2.01 4.68 -10.00
N VAL A 208 -1.88 4.52 -11.32
CA VAL A 208 -0.68 4.96 -12.04
C VAL A 208 -0.53 6.47 -11.93
N VAL A 209 -1.62 7.23 -12.06
CA VAL A 209 -1.60 8.68 -11.85
C VAL A 209 -1.18 9.02 -10.42
N CYS A 210 -1.78 8.38 -9.41
CA CYS A 210 -1.41 8.59 -8.02
C CYS A 210 0.07 8.29 -7.77
N ALA A 211 0.56 7.14 -8.22
CA ALA A 211 1.96 6.74 -8.06
C ALA A 211 2.92 7.69 -8.80
N ALA A 212 2.57 8.12 -10.01
CA ALA A 212 3.35 9.09 -10.77
C ALA A 212 3.43 10.43 -10.03
N VAL A 213 2.30 10.94 -9.53
CA VAL A 213 2.26 12.17 -8.73
C VAL A 213 3.12 12.01 -7.47
N THR A 214 3.04 10.88 -6.77
CA THR A 214 3.87 10.62 -5.58
C THR A 214 5.36 10.63 -5.91
N VAL A 215 5.78 9.93 -6.97
CA VAL A 215 7.20 9.87 -7.36
C VAL A 215 7.71 11.22 -7.84
N VAL A 216 6.95 11.93 -8.67
CA VAL A 216 7.32 13.27 -9.15
C VAL A 216 7.43 14.25 -7.97
N SER A 217 6.45 14.22 -7.06
CA SER A 217 6.46 15.04 -5.85
C SER A 217 7.68 14.75 -4.98
N PHE A 218 7.98 13.46 -4.76
CA PHE A 218 9.16 13.05 -4.00
C PHE A 218 10.46 13.56 -4.65
N ILE A 219 10.63 13.38 -5.96
CA ILE A 219 11.82 13.86 -6.68
C ILE A 219 11.95 15.39 -6.56
N LEU A 220 10.84 16.13 -6.72
CA LEU A 220 10.84 17.57 -6.57
C LEU A 220 11.21 18.00 -5.14
N SER A 221 10.74 17.29 -4.11
CA SER A 221 11.11 17.54 -2.72
C SER A 221 12.61 17.35 -2.49
N GLN A 222 13.18 16.25 -3.00
CA GLN A 222 14.61 15.97 -2.85
C GLN A 222 15.49 16.99 -3.59
N VAL A 223 15.05 17.47 -4.76
CA VAL A 223 15.76 18.51 -5.52
C VAL A 223 15.63 19.87 -4.82
N ALA A 224 14.44 20.22 -4.33
CA ALA A 224 14.19 21.46 -3.62
C ALA A 224 14.98 21.54 -2.30
N GLU A 225 15.04 20.47 -1.50
CA GLU A 225 15.89 20.42 -0.30
C GLU A 225 17.39 20.56 -0.63
N GLY A 226 17.80 20.09 -1.81
CA GLY A 226 19.16 20.32 -2.34
C GLY A 226 19.43 21.79 -2.70
N GLN A 227 18.43 22.49 -3.26
CA GLN A 227 18.52 23.91 -3.66
C GLN A 227 18.31 24.89 -2.50
N ASN A 228 17.46 24.57 -1.52
CA ASN A 228 17.19 25.42 -0.36
C ASN A 228 18.42 25.59 0.56
N LYS A 229 19.42 24.69 0.43
CA LYS A 229 20.75 24.88 1.05
C LYS A 229 21.57 26.02 0.44
N TRP A 230 21.18 26.56 -0.73
CA TRP A 230 21.95 27.52 -1.52
C TRP A 230 21.27 28.89 -1.65
N ASP A 231 19.97 29.00 -1.40
CA ASP A 231 19.22 30.26 -1.50
C ASP A 231 18.35 30.44 -0.25
N GLU A 232 18.71 31.40 0.61
CA GLU A 232 18.02 31.70 1.89
C GLU A 232 16.65 32.40 1.71
N ASN A 233 16.17 32.63 0.48
CA ASN A 233 15.06 33.56 0.21
C ASN A 233 13.77 32.94 -0.36
N MET A 234 13.54 31.62 -0.27
CA MET A 234 12.29 31.02 -0.75
C MET A 234 11.43 30.46 0.39
N ASP A 235 10.53 31.30 0.93
CA ASP A 235 9.58 31.01 2.03
C ASP A 235 8.47 29.99 1.70
N LEU A 236 8.61 29.19 0.64
CA LEU A 236 7.66 28.13 0.31
C LEU A 236 8.22 26.78 0.75
N ASP A 237 7.78 26.31 1.93
CA ASP A 237 8.06 24.98 2.46
C ASP A 237 7.34 23.89 1.63
N LEU A 238 7.85 23.66 0.42
CA LEU A 238 7.39 22.62 -0.51
C LEU A 238 7.43 21.22 0.14
N SER A 239 8.38 21.00 1.08
CA SER A 239 8.49 19.76 1.86
C SER A 239 7.26 19.52 2.75
N SER A 240 6.64 20.57 3.29
CA SER A 240 5.43 20.48 4.14
C SER A 240 4.14 20.25 3.34
N ALA A 241 4.07 20.76 2.11
CA ALA A 241 2.91 20.61 1.23
C ALA A 241 2.80 19.20 0.62
N LEU A 242 3.91 18.46 0.63
CA LEU A 242 4.01 17.12 0.04
C LEU A 242 3.90 15.98 1.07
N HIS A 243 3.91 16.29 2.37
CA HIS A 243 3.94 15.35 3.49
C HIS A 243 2.60 15.15 4.21
#